data_AF-A0A373WC03-F1
#
_entry.id   AF-A0A373WC03-F1
#
_cell.length_a   1.000
_cell.length_b   1.000
_cell.length_c   1.000
_cell.angle_alpha   90.00
_cell.angle_beta   90.00
_cell.angle_gamma   90.00
#
_symmetry.space_group_name_H-M   'P 1'
#
loop_
_entity.id
_entity.type
_entity.pdbx_description
1 polymer ?
#
loop_
_entity_poly.entity_id
_entity_poly.type
_entity_poly.pdbx_seq_one_letter_code
_entity_poly.pdbx_strand_id
1 'polypeptide(L)'
;MNKGFNSAVNKAGVKPSCFVAGTLVMAVAGMVAIEKIKSGDKVISTDPETFETAEKRVLETYIREDSKLIHLVINGEEIITTETPPFYVKNQGFIKAGELIVGDELLDVNGNVLLVENFDVELTDEPTTVYNFQVEDFHTYHVGKCRLLVHNANCNQEKPVLPKYDGKTTEGVMVTPDGKQISFKSGNSSTPSYPQYKAQSASHVEGKAALYMRENGINEATVFHNNPNGTCGFCDRQVPALLPKGAKLTVVPPSNSVANNVRAIPVPKTYIGNSTVPKIK
;
A
#
# COMPACT_ATOMS: atom_id res chain seq x y z
N MET A 1 17.56 -14.43 -17.46
CA MET A 1 16.37 -14.65 -18.30
C MET A 1 15.27 -15.23 -17.42
N ASN A 2 14.42 -14.38 -16.83
CA ASN A 2 13.37 -14.81 -15.90
C ASN A 2 12.09 -15.14 -16.67
N LYS A 3 12.04 -16.33 -17.28
CA LYS A 3 10.88 -16.82 -18.05
C LYS A 3 9.68 -17.26 -17.18
N GLY A 4 9.84 -17.38 -15.86
CA GLY A 4 8.84 -18.01 -14.98
C GLY A 4 7.64 -17.15 -14.61
N PHE A 5 7.78 -15.81 -14.56
CA PHE A 5 6.78 -14.95 -13.92
C PHE A 5 5.82 -14.24 -14.88
N ASN A 6 6.18 -14.09 -16.17
CA ASN A 6 5.31 -13.52 -17.21
C ASN A 6 3.99 -14.30 -17.41
N SER A 7 3.90 -15.51 -16.85
CA SER A 7 2.71 -16.38 -16.91
C SER A 7 1.68 -16.10 -15.81
N ALA A 8 2.07 -15.54 -14.66
CA ALA A 8 1.15 -15.45 -13.50
C ALA A 8 0.36 -14.13 -13.50
N VAL A 9 1.00 -13.01 -13.88
CA VAL A 9 0.40 -11.66 -13.84
C VAL A 9 -0.63 -11.47 -14.96
N ASN A 10 -0.46 -12.14 -16.11
CA ASN A 10 -1.42 -12.10 -17.23
C ASN A 10 -2.76 -12.79 -16.92
N LYS A 11 -2.87 -13.58 -15.84
CA LYS A 11 -4.05 -14.41 -15.56
C LYS A 11 -5.18 -13.67 -14.85
N ALA A 12 -4.95 -12.43 -14.40
CA ALA A 12 -5.93 -11.61 -13.67
C ALA A 12 -6.36 -10.31 -14.40
N GLY A 13 -5.87 -10.05 -15.61
CA GLY A 13 -6.23 -8.85 -16.39
C GLY A 13 -5.65 -7.52 -15.87
N VAL A 14 -4.82 -7.55 -14.82
CA VAL A 14 -4.21 -6.36 -14.22
C VAL A 14 -2.82 -6.16 -14.80
N LYS A 15 -2.67 -5.13 -15.62
CA LYS A 15 -1.40 -4.72 -16.20
C LYS A 15 -0.54 -4.01 -15.13
N PRO A 16 0.66 -4.52 -14.80
CA PRO A 16 1.50 -3.93 -13.76
C PRO A 16 1.96 -2.53 -14.15
N SER A 17 2.14 -1.69 -13.14
CA SER A 17 2.58 -0.31 -13.27
C SER A 17 3.97 -0.19 -13.86
N CYS A 18 4.15 0.63 -14.90
CA CYS A 18 5.43 0.81 -15.59
C CYS A 18 5.60 2.24 -16.15
N PHE A 19 6.85 2.63 -16.38
CA PHE A 19 7.27 3.89 -17.02
C PHE A 19 8.07 3.63 -18.29
N VAL A 20 8.11 4.59 -19.22
CA VAL A 20 8.90 4.46 -20.46
C VAL A 20 10.41 4.58 -20.19
N ALA A 21 11.23 4.11 -21.14
CA ALA A 21 12.68 4.30 -21.10
C ALA A 21 13.08 5.78 -20.92
N GLY A 22 14.18 6.04 -20.22
CA GLY A 22 14.67 7.38 -19.96
C GLY A 22 14.04 8.06 -18.73
N THR A 23 12.95 7.51 -18.19
CA THR A 23 12.37 8.00 -16.92
C THR A 23 13.41 7.91 -15.81
N LEU A 24 13.73 9.04 -15.18
CA LEU A 24 14.73 9.08 -14.12
C LEU A 24 14.18 8.52 -12.81
N VAL A 25 15.01 7.79 -12.08
CA VAL A 25 14.74 7.21 -10.76
C VAL A 25 15.79 7.72 -9.79
N MET A 26 15.37 8.13 -8.59
CA MET A 26 16.28 8.57 -7.54
C MET A 26 16.98 7.38 -6.88
N ALA A 27 18.19 7.05 -7.34
CA ALA A 27 19.04 6.03 -6.75
C ALA A 27 20.05 6.63 -5.77
N VAL A 28 20.70 5.78 -4.96
CA VAL A 28 21.78 6.22 -4.05
C VAL A 28 22.94 6.85 -4.82
N ALA A 29 23.21 6.36 -6.03
CA ALA A 29 24.24 6.89 -6.92
C ALA A 29 23.82 8.17 -7.66
N GLY A 30 22.61 8.69 -7.42
CA GLY A 30 22.02 9.83 -8.13
C GLY A 30 20.86 9.43 -9.03
N MET A 31 20.53 10.28 -10.01
CA MET A 31 19.44 10.01 -10.95
C MET A 31 19.87 8.98 -12.00
N VAL A 32 19.15 7.87 -12.07
CA VAL A 32 19.43 6.76 -12.99
C VAL A 32 18.20 6.49 -13.83
N ALA A 33 18.37 6.33 -15.14
CA ALA A 33 17.25 5.98 -16.02
C ALA A 33 16.69 4.59 -15.66
N ILE A 34 15.37 4.44 -15.67
CA ILE A 34 14.67 3.26 -15.14
C ILE A 34 15.11 1.96 -15.81
N GLU A 35 15.41 1.99 -17.12
CA GLU A 35 15.89 0.82 -17.87
C GLU A 35 17.29 0.34 -17.46
N LYS A 36 18.02 1.14 -16.68
CA LYS A 36 19.37 0.82 -16.19
C LYS A 36 19.37 0.28 -14.76
N ILE A 37 18.25 0.38 -14.03
CA ILE A 37 18.09 -0.17 -12.68
C ILE A 37 18.15 -1.70 -12.74
N LYS A 38 18.86 -2.31 -11.79
CA LYS A 38 19.03 -3.77 -11.69
C LYS A 38 18.65 -4.28 -10.31
N SER A 39 18.28 -5.56 -10.25
CA SER A 39 18.17 -6.27 -8.98
C SER A 39 19.48 -6.16 -8.19
N GLY A 40 19.38 -5.82 -6.91
CA GLY A 40 20.50 -5.55 -6.01
C GLY A 40 20.89 -4.08 -5.92
N ASP A 41 20.48 -3.22 -6.86
CA ASP A 41 20.69 -1.77 -6.74
C ASP A 41 19.94 -1.21 -5.53
N LYS A 42 20.34 -0.02 -5.09
CA LYS A 42 19.66 0.71 -4.02
C LYS A 42 19.01 1.97 -4.56
N VAL A 43 17.75 2.17 -4.20
CA VAL A 43 16.97 3.37 -4.50
C VAL A 43 16.59 4.13 -3.24
N ILE A 44 16.32 5.41 -3.40
CA ILE A 44 15.74 6.24 -2.35
C ILE A 44 14.23 5.98 -2.33
N SER A 45 13.74 5.51 -1.19
CA SER A 45 12.35 5.09 -0.99
C SER A 45 11.79 5.80 0.24
N THR A 46 10.51 6.18 0.19
CA THR A 46 9.84 6.89 1.29
C THR A 46 8.64 6.09 1.75
N ASP A 47 8.61 5.75 3.04
CA ASP A 47 7.47 5.12 3.68
C ASP A 47 6.26 6.08 3.59
N PRO A 48 5.17 5.70 2.90
CA PRO A 48 4.03 6.58 2.69
C PRO A 48 3.17 6.79 3.95
N GLU A 49 3.38 6.01 5.01
CA GLU A 49 2.70 6.18 6.31
C GLU A 49 3.46 7.16 7.21
N THR A 50 4.79 7.03 7.28
CA THR A 50 5.63 7.79 8.21
C THR A 50 6.38 8.96 7.56
N PHE A 51 6.43 8.99 6.23
CA PHE A 51 7.28 9.86 5.43
C PHE A 51 8.77 9.73 5.74
N GLU A 52 9.19 8.60 6.34
CA GLU A 52 10.60 8.29 6.52
C GLU A 52 11.23 7.89 5.17
N THR A 53 12.30 8.58 4.78
CA THR A 53 13.08 8.25 3.58
C THR A 53 14.27 7.38 3.96
N ALA A 54 14.43 6.24 3.27
CA ALA A 54 15.55 5.33 3.47
C ALA A 54 16.04 4.73 2.14
N GLU A 55 17.28 4.23 2.15
CA GLU A 55 17.79 3.41 1.05
C GLU A 55 17.17 2.01 1.11
N LYS A 56 16.56 1.58 0.02
CA LYS A 56 15.97 0.24 -0.10
C LYS A 56 16.50 -0.49 -1.31
N ARG A 57 16.65 -1.81 -1.17
CA ARG A 57 17.17 -2.67 -2.25
C ARG A 57 16.08 -2.90 -3.30
N VAL A 58 16.49 -2.92 -4.55
CA VAL A 58 15.68 -3.42 -5.66
C VAL A 58 15.73 -4.94 -5.65
N LEU A 59 14.57 -5.57 -5.45
CA LEU A 59 14.44 -7.03 -5.40
C LEU A 59 14.45 -7.62 -6.82
N GLU A 60 13.61 -7.08 -7.70
CA GLU A 60 13.41 -7.57 -9.06
C GLU A 60 13.10 -6.43 -10.02
N THR A 61 13.31 -6.66 -11.32
CA THR A 61 13.03 -5.71 -12.41
C THR A 61 12.05 -6.35 -13.40
N TYR A 62 11.12 -5.56 -13.92
CA TYR A 62 10.07 -5.95 -14.84
C TYR A 62 10.14 -5.13 -16.12
N ILE A 63 9.98 -5.80 -17.26
CA ILE A 63 9.96 -5.19 -18.59
C ILE A 63 8.76 -5.77 -19.33
N ARG A 64 7.94 -4.92 -19.94
CA ARG A 64 6.83 -5.34 -20.79
C ARG A 64 6.57 -4.30 -21.88
N GLU A 65 5.53 -4.51 -22.66
CA GLU A 65 5.06 -3.56 -23.64
C GLU A 65 3.65 -3.06 -23.28
N ASP A 66 3.36 -1.80 -23.63
CA ASP A 66 2.02 -1.22 -23.56
C ASP A 66 1.80 -0.28 -24.74
N SER A 67 0.54 -0.20 -25.20
CA SER A 67 0.14 0.70 -26.30
C SER A 67 -0.70 1.88 -25.82
N LYS A 68 -0.95 1.97 -24.50
CA LYS A 68 -1.64 3.11 -23.88
C LYS A 68 -0.70 3.80 -22.90
N LEU A 69 -0.33 5.03 -23.22
CA LEU A 69 0.54 5.86 -22.41
C LEU A 69 -0.23 7.07 -21.87
N ILE A 70 0.13 7.48 -20.66
CA ILE A 70 -0.36 8.69 -20.01
C ILE A 70 0.80 9.67 -19.94
N HIS A 71 0.56 10.88 -20.43
CA HIS A 71 1.50 11.99 -20.38
C HIS A 71 1.04 12.94 -19.27
N LEU A 72 1.87 13.06 -18.22
CA LEU A 72 1.64 13.99 -17.13
C LEU A 72 2.68 15.10 -17.20
N VAL A 73 2.25 16.35 -17.24
CA VAL A 73 3.16 17.49 -17.02
C VAL A 73 3.01 17.92 -15.57
N ILE A 74 4.10 17.87 -14.81
CA ILE A 74 4.13 18.16 -13.38
C ILE A 74 5.27 19.14 -13.12
N ASN A 75 4.92 20.37 -12.72
CA ASN A 75 5.87 21.45 -12.47
C ASN A 75 6.88 21.64 -13.62
N GLY A 76 6.38 21.65 -14.86
CA GLY A 76 7.17 21.78 -16.09
C GLY A 76 7.96 20.55 -16.54
N GLU A 77 7.91 19.43 -15.80
CA GLU A 77 8.50 18.16 -16.23
C GLU A 77 7.43 17.21 -16.78
N GLU A 78 7.70 16.63 -17.95
CA GLU A 78 6.85 15.57 -18.51
C GLU A 78 7.28 14.20 -17.98
N ILE A 79 6.32 13.45 -17.45
CA ILE A 79 6.45 12.06 -17.04
C ILE A 79 5.49 11.21 -17.89
N ILE A 80 6.06 10.29 -18.66
CA ILE A 80 5.30 9.37 -19.51
C ILE A 80 5.25 8.00 -18.82
N THR A 81 4.03 7.53 -18.61
CA THR A 81 3.74 6.35 -17.77
C THR A 81 2.65 5.50 -18.40
N THR A 82 2.52 4.25 -17.95
CA THR A 82 1.29 3.48 -18.20
C THR A 82 0.12 4.02 -17.38
N GLU A 83 -1.09 3.51 -17.60
CA GLU A 83 -2.30 3.99 -16.92
C GLU A 83 -2.36 3.70 -15.40
N THR A 84 -1.69 2.64 -14.96
CA THR A 84 -1.85 2.07 -13.61
C THR A 84 -0.89 2.54 -12.51
N PRO A 85 0.29 3.15 -12.76
CA PRO A 85 1.22 3.59 -11.70
C PRO A 85 0.57 4.55 -10.70
N PRO A 86 0.60 4.23 -9.40
CA PRO A 86 0.04 5.11 -8.39
C PRO A 86 1.01 6.24 -8.03
N PHE A 87 0.53 7.47 -8.09
CA PHE A 87 1.21 8.67 -7.61
C PHE A 87 0.64 9.08 -6.25
N TYR A 88 1.49 9.54 -5.34
CA TYR A 88 1.02 9.99 -4.02
C TYR A 88 0.43 11.40 -4.12
N VAL A 89 -0.88 11.50 -3.93
CA VAL A 89 -1.64 12.75 -3.89
C VAL A 89 -1.84 13.16 -2.44
N LYS A 90 -1.44 14.38 -2.11
CA LYS A 90 -1.53 14.95 -0.76
C LYS A 90 -2.97 14.86 -0.23
N ASN A 91 -3.11 14.40 1.01
CA ASN A 91 -4.39 14.17 1.71
C ASN A 91 -5.32 13.12 1.07
N GLN A 92 -4.93 12.48 -0.04
CA GLN A 92 -5.75 11.47 -0.73
C GLN A 92 -5.06 10.09 -0.78
N GLY A 93 -3.72 10.07 -0.70
CA GLY A 93 -2.91 8.87 -0.83
C GLY A 93 -2.62 8.53 -2.29
N PHE A 94 -2.36 7.26 -2.59
CA PHE A 94 -2.00 6.84 -3.94
C PHE A 94 -3.21 6.82 -4.89
N ILE A 95 -3.12 7.56 -6.00
CA ILE A 95 -4.09 7.59 -7.11
C ILE A 95 -3.39 7.10 -8.38
N LYS A 96 -4.06 6.28 -9.19
CA LYS A 96 -3.47 5.78 -10.45
C LYS A 96 -3.22 6.92 -11.42
N ALA A 97 -2.18 6.80 -12.23
CA ALA A 97 -1.82 7.80 -13.24
C ALA A 97 -3.02 8.22 -14.10
N GLY A 98 -3.78 7.27 -14.64
CA GLY A 98 -4.96 7.54 -15.47
C GLY A 98 -6.19 8.09 -14.75
N GLU A 99 -6.15 8.16 -13.42
CA GLU A 99 -7.22 8.71 -12.58
C GLU A 99 -6.86 10.09 -12.00
N LEU A 100 -5.63 10.58 -12.25
CA LEU A 100 -5.20 11.92 -11.88
C LEU A 100 -5.94 12.97 -12.71
N ILE A 101 -6.15 14.14 -12.10
CA ILE A 101 -6.71 15.30 -12.77
C ILE A 101 -5.77 16.50 -12.69
N VAL A 102 -5.85 17.40 -13.67
CA VAL A 102 -5.14 18.67 -13.63
C VAL A 102 -5.54 19.43 -12.36
N GLY A 103 -4.53 19.90 -11.62
CA GLY A 103 -4.68 20.53 -10.32
C GLY A 103 -4.45 19.62 -9.11
N ASP A 104 -4.29 18.30 -9.29
CA ASP A 104 -3.92 17.41 -8.19
C ASP A 104 -2.56 17.81 -7.58
N GLU A 105 -2.48 17.78 -6.25
CA GLU A 105 -1.31 18.12 -5.45
C GLU A 105 -0.49 16.85 -5.13
N LEU A 106 0.59 16.61 -5.87
CA LEU A 106 1.55 15.52 -5.66
C LEU A 106 2.64 15.94 -4.67
N LEU A 107 3.35 14.95 -4.11
CA LEU A 107 4.49 15.18 -3.20
C LEU A 107 5.83 14.77 -3.81
N ASP A 108 6.85 15.61 -3.60
CA ASP A 108 8.26 15.25 -3.79
C ASP A 108 8.84 14.52 -2.57
N VAL A 109 10.09 14.06 -2.68
CA VAL A 109 10.84 13.40 -1.59
C VAL A 109 10.97 14.23 -0.31
N ASN A 110 10.86 15.57 -0.38
CA ASN A 110 10.95 16.46 0.78
C ASN A 110 9.57 16.84 1.33
N GLY A 111 8.48 16.31 0.75
CA GLY A 111 7.11 16.68 1.10
C GLY A 111 6.64 18.01 0.51
N ASN A 112 7.36 18.57 -0.47
CA ASN A 112 6.89 19.75 -1.20
C ASN A 112 5.75 19.38 -2.14
N VAL A 113 4.82 20.32 -2.32
CA VAL A 113 3.67 20.15 -3.22
C VAL A 113 4.06 20.48 -4.65
N LEU A 114 3.71 19.57 -5.57
CA LEU A 114 3.87 19.70 -7.01
C LEU A 114 2.51 19.53 -7.68
N LEU A 115 2.19 20.37 -8.67
CA LEU A 115 0.88 20.35 -9.33
C LEU A 115 0.93 19.57 -10.63
N VAL A 116 -0.12 18.78 -10.89
CA VAL A 116 -0.40 18.25 -12.22
C VAL A 116 -0.90 19.41 -13.09
N GLU A 117 -0.11 19.80 -14.08
CA GLU A 117 -0.36 20.92 -15.00
C GLU A 117 -1.06 20.47 -16.29
N ASN A 118 -0.77 19.25 -16.74
CA ASN A 118 -1.39 18.68 -17.93
C ASN A 118 -1.56 17.16 -17.80
N PHE A 119 -2.57 16.63 -18.49
CA PHE A 119 -2.89 15.21 -18.60
C PHE A 119 -3.29 14.92 -20.05
N ASP A 120 -2.60 13.97 -20.69
CA ASP A 120 -2.95 13.49 -22.02
C ASP A 120 -2.82 11.96 -22.13
N VAL A 121 -3.56 11.37 -23.06
CA VAL A 121 -3.60 9.92 -23.29
C VAL A 121 -3.19 9.63 -24.72
N GLU A 122 -2.09 8.90 -24.88
CA GLU A 122 -1.60 8.44 -26.17
C GLU A 122 -1.95 6.96 -26.38
N LEU A 123 -2.51 6.63 -27.54
CA LEU A 123 -2.60 5.26 -28.05
C LEU A 123 -1.56 5.11 -29.15
N THR A 124 -0.53 4.29 -28.92
CA THR A 124 0.57 4.11 -29.87
C THR A 124 0.22 3.06 -30.92
N ASP A 125 0.63 3.30 -32.17
CA ASP A 125 0.43 2.34 -33.28
C ASP A 125 1.18 1.03 -33.04
N GLU A 126 2.40 1.12 -32.50
CA GLU A 126 3.24 0.00 -32.09
C GLU A 126 3.44 -0.01 -30.57
N PRO A 127 3.47 -1.17 -29.90
CA PRO A 127 3.66 -1.24 -28.44
C PRO A 127 5.00 -0.63 -27.99
N THR A 128 4.96 0.18 -26.93
CA THR A 128 6.15 0.80 -26.32
C THR A 128 6.69 -0.06 -25.19
N THR A 129 8.02 -0.28 -25.15
CA THR A 129 8.67 -0.96 -24.02
C THR A 129 8.65 -0.10 -22.75
N VAL A 130 8.15 -0.67 -21.67
CA VAL A 130 8.00 -0.02 -20.37
C VAL A 130 8.63 -0.86 -19.25
N TYR A 131 9.08 -0.17 -18.21
CA TYR A 131 9.95 -0.70 -17.15
C TYR A 131 9.31 -0.45 -15.78
N ASN A 132 9.55 -1.38 -14.86
CA ASN A 132 9.28 -1.24 -13.44
C ASN A 132 10.28 -2.10 -12.65
N PHE A 133 10.28 -1.97 -11.33
CA PHE A 133 11.02 -2.86 -10.45
C PHE A 133 10.22 -3.08 -9.16
N GLN A 134 10.74 -3.86 -8.22
CA GLN A 134 10.18 -4.04 -6.89
C GLN A 134 11.18 -3.54 -5.85
N VAL A 135 10.75 -2.65 -4.96
CA VAL A 135 11.57 -2.14 -3.84
C VAL A 135 11.24 -2.93 -2.57
N GLU A 136 12.28 -3.26 -1.81
CA GLU A 136 12.20 -3.89 -0.49
C GLU A 136 11.51 -2.98 0.55
N ASP A 137 10.71 -3.59 1.44
CA ASP A 137 9.96 -2.97 2.54
C ASP A 137 8.93 -1.90 2.14
N PHE A 138 9.37 -0.73 1.70
CA PHE A 138 8.50 0.45 1.55
C PHE A 138 7.66 0.43 0.28
N HIS A 139 8.07 -0.37 -0.71
CA HIS A 139 7.36 -0.52 -1.98
C HIS A 139 7.06 0.82 -2.69
N THR A 140 7.90 1.83 -2.48
CA THR A 140 7.84 3.13 -3.15
C THR A 140 9.20 3.49 -3.73
N TYR A 141 9.21 4.39 -4.70
CA TYR A 141 10.41 5.02 -5.22
C TYR A 141 10.06 6.41 -5.77
N HIS A 142 11.08 7.16 -6.18
CA HIS A 142 10.90 8.52 -6.70
C HIS A 142 11.27 8.61 -8.18
N VAL A 143 10.40 9.20 -8.99
CA VAL A 143 10.59 9.35 -10.44
C VAL A 143 10.69 10.80 -10.88
N GLY A 144 11.37 11.02 -12.01
CA GLY A 144 11.59 12.34 -12.59
C GLY A 144 12.64 13.18 -11.84
N LYS A 145 13.02 14.30 -12.45
CA LYS A 145 13.85 15.34 -11.83
C LYS A 145 13.14 15.96 -10.62
N CYS A 146 11.82 16.01 -10.66
CA CYS A 146 10.96 16.45 -9.56
C CYS A 146 10.84 15.44 -8.40
N ARG A 147 11.38 14.22 -8.52
CA ARG A 147 11.42 13.20 -7.45
C ARG A 147 10.04 12.88 -6.88
N LEU A 148 9.09 12.63 -7.77
CA LEU A 148 7.70 12.33 -7.43
C LEU A 148 7.59 10.98 -6.75
N LEU A 149 6.89 10.92 -5.61
CA LEU A 149 6.66 9.68 -4.87
C LEU A 149 5.65 8.77 -5.59
N VAL A 150 6.12 7.61 -6.04
CA VAL A 150 5.32 6.59 -6.74
C VAL A 150 5.43 5.23 -6.05
N HIS A 151 4.43 4.38 -6.25
CA HIS A 151 4.38 3.05 -5.64
C HIS A 151 4.75 1.93 -6.63
N ASN A 152 5.45 0.90 -6.16
CA ASN A 152 5.63 -0.37 -6.87
C ASN A 152 4.26 -1.06 -6.94
N ALA A 153 3.47 -0.83 -7.97
CA ALA A 153 2.15 -1.46 -8.04
C ALA A 153 2.28 -2.93 -8.47
N ASN A 154 2.36 -3.80 -7.45
CA ASN A 154 1.64 -5.07 -7.43
C ASN A 154 0.23 -4.87 -6.84
N CYS A 155 -0.40 -3.74 -7.12
CA CYS A 155 -1.64 -3.34 -6.47
C CYS A 155 -2.87 -3.84 -7.22
N ASN A 156 -3.22 -5.10 -6.96
CA ASN A 156 -4.61 -5.40 -6.58
C ASN A 156 -4.80 -5.03 -5.09
N GLN A 157 -4.57 -3.76 -4.77
CA GLN A 157 -4.88 -3.19 -3.46
C GLN A 157 -5.96 -2.14 -3.68
N GLU A 158 -7.04 -2.50 -4.40
CA GLU A 158 -8.30 -1.80 -4.18
C GLU A 158 -8.56 -1.86 -2.67
N LYS A 159 -8.80 -0.71 -2.04
CA LYS A 159 -9.28 -0.69 -0.66
C LYS A 159 -10.45 -1.68 -0.59
N PRO A 160 -10.39 -2.69 0.28
CA PRO A 160 -11.38 -3.73 0.27
C PRO A 160 -12.76 -3.11 0.47
N VAL A 161 -13.71 -3.47 -0.40
CA VAL A 161 -15.08 -2.99 -0.30
C VAL A 161 -15.72 -3.64 0.91
N LEU A 162 -15.95 -2.85 1.95
CA LEU A 162 -16.63 -3.28 3.16
C LEU A 162 -18.13 -2.95 3.08
N PRO A 163 -19.00 -3.82 3.60
CA PRO A 163 -20.42 -3.50 3.72
C PRO A 163 -20.60 -2.32 4.69
N LYS A 164 -21.70 -1.57 4.50
CA LYS A 164 -22.11 -0.54 5.47
C LYS A 164 -22.29 -1.18 6.85
N TYR A 165 -21.81 -0.49 7.88
CA TYR A 165 -21.98 -0.93 9.27
C TYR A 165 -23.48 -1.12 9.60
N ASP A 166 -23.83 -2.29 10.14
CA ASP A 166 -25.20 -2.68 10.47
C ASP A 166 -25.68 -2.19 11.85
N GLY A 167 -24.81 -1.47 12.58
CA GLY A 167 -25.06 -0.99 13.95
C GLY A 167 -24.62 -1.96 15.05
N LYS A 168 -24.19 -3.18 14.73
CA LYS A 168 -23.90 -4.26 15.69
C LYS A 168 -22.57 -4.96 15.43
N THR A 169 -22.31 -5.33 14.17
CA THR A 169 -21.24 -6.20 13.74
C THR A 169 -20.20 -5.40 12.98
N THR A 170 -18.97 -5.38 13.49
CA THR A 170 -17.85 -4.84 12.73
C THR A 170 -17.38 -5.90 11.75
N GLU A 171 -17.32 -5.55 10.47
CA GLU A 171 -16.69 -6.33 9.43
C GLU A 171 -15.40 -5.65 9.02
N GLY A 172 -14.39 -6.45 8.70
CA GLY A 172 -13.13 -5.94 8.21
C GLY A 172 -12.45 -6.90 7.26
N VAL A 173 -11.50 -6.36 6.51
CA VAL A 173 -10.70 -7.11 5.56
C VAL A 173 -9.25 -6.70 5.79
N MET A 174 -8.42 -7.69 6.09
CA MET A 174 -6.97 -7.53 6.11
C MET A 174 -6.42 -7.78 4.73
N VAL A 175 -5.50 -6.94 4.30
CA VAL A 175 -4.73 -7.12 3.09
C VAL A 175 -3.26 -7.27 3.46
N THR A 176 -2.65 -8.36 2.99
CA THR A 176 -1.23 -8.64 3.17
C THR A 176 -0.40 -7.99 2.05
N PRO A 177 0.93 -7.86 2.21
CA PRO A 177 1.81 -7.24 1.22
C PRO A 177 1.74 -7.90 -0.16
N ASP A 178 1.44 -9.19 -0.23
CA ASP A 178 1.24 -9.93 -1.48
C ASP A 178 -0.15 -9.74 -2.12
N GLY A 179 -1.01 -8.89 -1.56
CA GLY A 179 -2.36 -8.62 -2.10
C GLY A 179 -3.45 -9.58 -1.64
N LYS A 180 -3.15 -10.58 -0.81
CA LYS A 180 -4.17 -11.50 -0.32
C LYS A 180 -5.11 -10.79 0.66
N GLN A 181 -6.41 -10.90 0.41
CA GLN A 181 -7.46 -10.36 1.26
C GLN A 181 -8.04 -11.44 2.18
N ILE A 182 -8.17 -11.13 3.47
CA ILE A 182 -8.72 -12.01 4.50
C ILE A 182 -9.83 -11.27 5.21
N SER A 183 -11.05 -11.79 5.15
CA SER A 183 -12.22 -11.19 5.80
C SER A 183 -12.36 -11.62 7.26
N PHE A 184 -12.83 -10.70 8.10
CA PHE A 184 -13.10 -10.88 9.51
C PHE A 184 -14.46 -10.29 9.87
N LYS A 185 -15.15 -10.94 10.82
CA LYS A 185 -16.30 -10.35 11.51
C LYS A 185 -16.09 -10.38 13.02
N SER A 186 -16.47 -9.32 13.71
CA SER A 186 -16.44 -9.24 15.17
C SER A 186 -17.43 -10.24 15.79
N GLY A 187 -17.07 -10.80 16.94
CA GLY A 187 -17.86 -11.79 17.68
C GLY A 187 -17.13 -13.12 17.82
N ASN A 188 -17.36 -13.80 18.95
CA ASN A 188 -16.71 -15.07 19.26
C ASN A 188 -17.13 -16.22 18.33
N SER A 189 -18.34 -16.18 17.79
CA SER A 189 -18.85 -17.23 16.90
C SER A 189 -18.47 -17.04 15.43
N SER A 190 -17.82 -15.92 15.08
CA SER A 190 -17.46 -15.61 13.70
C SER A 190 -16.08 -16.14 13.35
N THR A 191 -15.89 -16.60 12.11
CA THR A 191 -14.62 -17.12 11.60
C THR A 191 -13.71 -16.01 11.06
N PRO A 192 -12.37 -16.14 11.20
CA PRO A 192 -11.69 -17.04 12.15
C PRO A 192 -12.04 -16.69 13.61
N SER A 193 -12.11 -17.71 14.46
CA SER A 193 -12.45 -17.59 15.88
C SER A 193 -11.27 -18.01 16.75
N TYR A 194 -11.05 -17.26 17.83
CA TYR A 194 -9.90 -17.41 18.72
C TYR A 194 -10.33 -17.57 20.19
N PRO A 195 -11.22 -18.54 20.51
CA PRO A 195 -11.82 -18.65 21.83
C PRO A 195 -10.81 -18.97 22.93
N GLN A 196 -9.64 -19.51 22.56
CA GLN A 196 -8.54 -19.83 23.47
C GLN A 196 -7.87 -18.58 24.04
N TYR A 197 -7.95 -17.41 23.42
CA TYR A 197 -7.30 -16.21 23.95
C TYR A 197 -8.20 -15.46 24.95
N LYS A 198 -7.60 -14.97 26.07
CA LYS A 198 -8.32 -14.22 27.12
C LYS A 198 -8.55 -12.75 26.76
N ALA A 199 -7.87 -12.22 25.74
CA ALA A 199 -7.99 -10.81 25.35
C ALA A 199 -9.39 -10.51 24.81
N GLN A 200 -9.98 -9.39 25.22
CA GLN A 200 -11.29 -8.96 24.72
C GLN A 200 -11.22 -8.67 23.21
N SER A 201 -10.12 -8.08 22.76
CA SER A 201 -9.88 -7.80 21.34
C SER A 201 -9.76 -9.05 20.48
N ALA A 202 -9.51 -10.25 21.04
CA ALA A 202 -9.40 -11.49 20.27
C ALA A 202 -10.70 -11.86 19.52
N SER A 203 -11.83 -11.30 19.97
CA SER A 203 -13.12 -11.44 19.29
C SER A 203 -13.43 -10.30 18.32
N HIS A 204 -12.66 -9.20 18.33
CA HIS A 204 -12.83 -8.04 17.46
C HIS A 204 -12.01 -8.22 16.16
N VAL A 205 -12.35 -7.45 15.12
CA VAL A 205 -11.67 -7.53 13.82
C VAL A 205 -10.15 -7.31 13.95
N GLU A 206 -9.73 -6.32 14.73
CA GLU A 206 -8.33 -5.95 14.87
C GLU A 206 -7.52 -7.04 15.58
N GLY A 207 -8.06 -7.61 16.66
CA GLY A 207 -7.38 -8.69 17.37
C GLY A 207 -7.41 -10.01 16.62
N LYS A 208 -8.47 -10.28 15.84
CA LYS A 208 -8.51 -11.43 14.92
C LYS A 208 -7.47 -11.32 13.82
N ALA A 209 -7.29 -10.14 13.22
CA ALA A 209 -6.25 -9.90 12.24
C ALA A 209 -4.86 -10.13 12.84
N ALA A 210 -4.60 -9.59 14.03
CA ALA A 210 -3.33 -9.79 14.73
C ALA A 210 -3.03 -11.26 15.04
N LEU A 211 -4.04 -12.03 15.48
CA LEU A 211 -3.91 -13.46 15.75
C LEU A 211 -3.76 -14.29 14.48
N TYR A 212 -4.45 -13.91 13.41
CA TYR A 212 -4.26 -14.53 12.10
C TYR A 212 -2.83 -14.34 11.60
N MET A 213 -2.28 -13.13 11.73
CA MET A 213 -0.87 -12.87 11.41
C MET A 213 0.06 -13.76 12.22
N ARG A 214 -0.23 -13.94 13.52
CA ARG A 214 0.55 -14.82 14.40
C ARG A 214 0.53 -16.28 14.01
N GLU A 215 -0.62 -16.82 13.62
CA GLU A 215 -0.73 -18.23 13.23
C GLU A 215 -0.15 -18.51 11.84
N ASN A 216 -0.08 -17.50 10.98
CA ASN A 216 0.33 -17.65 9.58
C ASN A 216 1.72 -17.04 9.27
N GLY A 217 2.45 -16.57 10.29
CA GLY A 217 3.79 -16.01 10.10
C GLY A 217 3.85 -14.72 9.27
N ILE A 218 2.79 -13.91 9.32
CA ILE A 218 2.71 -12.65 8.58
C ILE A 218 3.33 -11.53 9.42
N ASN A 219 4.33 -10.85 8.86
CA ASN A 219 5.08 -9.80 9.55
C ASN A 219 4.55 -8.39 9.28
N GLU A 220 3.74 -8.20 8.25
CA GLU A 220 3.18 -6.91 7.89
C GLU A 220 1.81 -7.10 7.24
N ALA A 221 0.83 -6.26 7.58
CA ALA A 221 -0.48 -6.24 6.94
C ALA A 221 -1.23 -4.94 7.28
N THR A 222 -2.25 -4.62 6.47
CA THR A 222 -3.22 -3.55 6.76
C THR A 222 -4.61 -4.16 6.94
N VAL A 223 -5.32 -3.85 8.02
CA VAL A 223 -6.72 -4.24 8.22
C VAL A 223 -7.66 -3.05 8.17
N PHE A 224 -8.61 -3.09 7.26
CA PHE A 224 -9.69 -2.12 7.13
C PHE A 224 -10.91 -2.63 7.89
N HIS A 225 -11.65 -1.77 8.56
CA HIS A 225 -12.92 -2.14 9.19
C HIS A 225 -14.03 -1.11 8.94
N ASN A 226 -15.29 -1.51 9.12
CA ASN A 226 -16.44 -0.63 8.84
C ASN A 226 -17.01 0.10 10.06
N ASN A 227 -16.45 -0.09 11.27
CA ASN A 227 -16.97 0.54 12.49
C ASN A 227 -16.80 2.08 12.45
N PRO A 228 -17.90 2.87 12.46
CA PRO A 228 -17.85 4.32 12.35
C PRO A 228 -17.29 5.02 13.59
N ASN A 229 -17.10 4.30 14.70
CA ASN A 229 -16.55 4.86 15.93
C ASN A 229 -15.01 4.78 15.98
N GLY A 230 -14.38 4.22 14.94
CA GLY A 230 -12.95 3.94 14.93
C GLY A 230 -12.56 2.66 15.70
N THR A 231 -11.26 2.46 15.87
CA THR A 231 -10.69 1.35 16.63
C THR A 231 -10.95 1.55 18.12
N CYS A 232 -11.53 0.57 18.80
CA CYS A 232 -11.88 0.72 20.22
C CYS A 232 -10.66 0.65 21.16
N GLY A 233 -10.74 1.27 22.33
CA GLY A 233 -9.61 1.36 23.27
C GLY A 233 -9.11 0.02 23.84
N PHE A 234 -9.91 -1.05 23.78
CA PHE A 234 -9.42 -2.40 24.09
C PHE A 234 -8.49 -2.92 23.00
N CYS A 235 -8.86 -2.73 21.73
CA CYS A 235 -8.02 -3.10 20.59
C CYS A 235 -6.71 -2.32 20.63
N ASP A 236 -6.79 -1.00 20.82
CA ASP A 236 -5.62 -0.12 20.92
C ASP A 236 -4.57 -0.63 21.94
N ARG A 237 -5.04 -1.10 23.10
CA ARG A 237 -4.18 -1.61 24.17
C ARG A 237 -3.69 -3.05 23.94
N GLN A 238 -4.54 -3.92 23.39
CA GLN A 238 -4.32 -5.37 23.41
C GLN A 238 -3.71 -5.90 22.12
N VAL A 239 -3.95 -5.27 20.96
CA VAL A 239 -3.42 -5.70 19.65
C VAL A 239 -1.90 -5.90 19.66
N PRO A 240 -1.06 -5.02 20.23
CA PRO A 240 0.40 -5.23 20.29
C PRO A 240 0.83 -6.54 20.94
N ALA A 241 0.09 -7.03 21.94
CA ALA A 241 0.40 -8.32 22.58
C ALA A 241 -0.06 -9.52 21.74
N LEU A 242 -1.06 -9.34 20.87
CA LEU A 242 -1.60 -10.40 20.01
C LEU A 242 -0.77 -10.61 18.74
N LEU A 243 -0.08 -9.58 18.25
CA LEU A 243 0.80 -9.66 17.08
C LEU A 243 2.09 -10.46 17.35
N PRO A 244 2.72 -11.06 16.32
CA PRO A 244 4.10 -11.54 16.42
C PRO A 244 5.07 -10.44 16.81
N LYS A 245 6.16 -10.79 17.50
CA LYS A 245 7.21 -9.83 17.86
C LYS A 245 7.75 -9.15 16.59
N GLY A 246 7.71 -7.82 16.57
CA GLY A 246 8.21 -6.99 15.47
C GLY A 246 7.28 -6.89 14.27
N ALA A 247 6.19 -7.65 14.22
CA ALA A 247 5.22 -7.55 13.13
C ALA A 247 4.43 -6.23 13.21
N LYS A 248 4.12 -5.64 12.06
CA LYS A 248 3.37 -4.39 11.92
C LYS A 248 1.96 -4.67 11.42
N LEU A 249 0.95 -4.14 12.11
CA LEU A 249 -0.44 -4.16 11.64
C LEU A 249 -0.97 -2.73 11.62
N THR A 250 -1.23 -2.21 10.43
CA THR A 250 -1.94 -0.94 10.24
C THR A 250 -3.43 -1.20 10.32
N VAL A 251 -4.13 -0.55 11.25
CA VAL A 251 -5.59 -0.61 11.36
C VAL A 251 -6.18 0.67 10.78
N VAL A 252 -7.10 0.52 9.82
CA VAL A 252 -7.71 1.62 9.07
C VAL A 252 -9.22 1.63 9.31
N PRO A 253 -9.74 2.58 10.11
CA PRO A 253 -11.18 2.81 10.24
C PRO A 253 -11.75 3.54 9.00
N PRO A 254 -13.08 3.66 8.86
CA PRO A 254 -13.70 4.50 7.82
C PRO A 254 -13.20 5.95 7.90
N SER A 255 -13.01 6.61 6.76
CA SER A 255 -12.47 7.98 6.69
C SER A 255 -13.33 9.03 7.41
N ASN A 256 -14.62 8.78 7.55
CA ASN A 256 -15.58 9.63 8.25
C ASN A 256 -15.85 9.16 9.70
N SER A 257 -14.96 8.38 10.29
CA SER A 257 -15.14 7.88 11.65
C SER A 257 -15.13 9.00 12.69
N VAL A 258 -16.00 8.88 13.68
CA VAL A 258 -16.10 9.82 14.81
C VAL A 258 -16.00 9.02 16.10
N ALA A 259 -14.97 9.30 16.89
CA ALA A 259 -14.75 8.61 18.15
C ALA A 259 -15.96 8.79 19.09
N ASN A 260 -16.56 7.68 19.53
CA ASN A 260 -17.67 7.71 20.50
C ASN A 260 -17.22 7.89 21.95
N ASN A 261 -15.92 7.81 22.23
CA ASN A 261 -15.31 8.07 23.53
C ASN A 261 -13.82 8.41 23.37
N VAL A 262 -13.22 8.95 24.42
CA VAL A 262 -11.81 9.43 24.43
C VAL A 262 -10.76 8.35 24.17
N ARG A 263 -11.10 7.06 24.25
CA ARG A 263 -10.18 5.94 24.02
C ARG A 263 -10.33 5.34 22.62
N ALA A 264 -11.31 5.76 21.85
CA ALA A 264 -11.48 5.29 20.47
C ALA A 264 -10.55 6.07 19.54
N ILE A 265 -9.94 5.37 18.57
CA ILE A 265 -9.02 5.94 17.60
C ILE A 265 -9.73 6.02 16.25
N PRO A 266 -10.20 7.21 15.80
CA PRO A 266 -10.99 7.36 14.58
C PRO A 266 -10.14 7.52 13.32
N VAL A 267 -8.82 7.38 13.43
CA VAL A 267 -7.85 7.54 12.35
C VAL A 267 -7.00 6.28 12.21
N PRO A 268 -6.34 6.07 11.05
CA PRO A 268 -5.41 4.98 10.88
C PRO A 268 -4.33 4.95 11.96
N LYS A 269 -3.97 3.75 12.42
CA LYS A 269 -2.90 3.55 13.41
C LYS A 269 -2.17 2.23 13.19
N THR A 270 -0.85 2.30 13.19
CA THR A 270 0.04 1.14 13.07
C THR A 270 0.44 0.62 14.45
N TYR A 271 0.25 -0.68 14.68
CA TYR A 271 0.63 -1.37 15.90
C TYR A 271 1.82 -2.28 15.63
N ILE A 272 2.80 -2.26 16.54
CA ILE A 272 3.97 -3.13 16.48
C ILE A 272 3.82 -4.21 17.53
N GLY A 273 3.94 -5.47 17.09
CA GLY A 273 3.87 -6.60 17.99
C GLY A 273 5.03 -6.62 18.97
N ASN A 274 4.70 -6.76 20.25
CA ASN A 274 5.70 -6.81 21.30
C ASN A 274 6.12 -8.26 21.58
N SER A 275 7.09 -8.47 22.47
CA SER A 275 7.58 -9.81 22.82
C SER A 275 6.66 -10.56 23.80
N THR A 276 5.47 -10.02 24.10
CA THR A 276 4.56 -10.60 25.09
C THR A 276 3.88 -11.82 24.51
N VAL A 277 3.81 -12.90 25.29
CA VAL A 277 3.00 -14.07 24.96
C VAL A 277 1.55 -13.76 25.34
N PRO A 278 0.58 -13.82 24.39
CA PRO A 278 -0.82 -13.62 24.70
C PRO A 278 -1.30 -14.59 25.79
N LYS A 279 -2.15 -14.10 26.71
CA LYS A 279 -2.77 -14.97 27.72
C LYS A 279 -3.83 -15.88 27.07
N ILE A 280 -3.71 -17.19 27.31
CA ILE A 280 -4.62 -18.25 26.84
C ILE A 280 -5.51 -18.72 28.02
N LYS A 281 -6.72 -19.21 27.73
CA LYS A 281 -7.74 -19.77 28.65
C LYS A 281 -7.22 -20.92 29.46
#